data_AF-A0A8B7NZ59-F1
#
_entry.id   AF-A0A8B7NZ59-F1
#
_cell.length_a   1.000
_cell.length_b   1.000
_cell.length_c   1.000
_cell.angle_alpha   90.00
_cell.angle_beta   90.00
_cell.angle_gamma   90.00
#
_symmetry.space_group_name_H-M   'P 1'
#
loop_
_entity.id
_entity.type
_entity.pdbx_description
1 polymer ?
#
loop_
_entity_poly.entity_id
_entity_poly.type
_entity_poly.pdbx_seq_one_letter_code
_entity_poly.pdbx_strand_id
1 'polypeptide(L)'
;MVQEMSSKNRNVCCCASMTIYCLISFVLLKNVVHTEGFAFEKQPSAKFQPPATVDELEFGFTLAYQQETFLVGSPRSSENSEGALYSCPLAMLSSGSRVCSKINIAGSDASGTTQDNCFYNADWQRLGSSLAVSGNKILTCAPTWNNTCTKKYLDKYSTLVGKCFYSTNGIQGPFSSIVPIYDWKTHTIPWWYHIDDGRCQVGFGSHFLQGSNEVVLGAPGCSSWNGDVFQASLSLEGPYVRRGSSDYTAGLLDPSSENPNAYGILHLEK
;
A
#
# COMPACT_ATOMS: atom_id res chain seq x y z
N MET A 1 81.51 1.42 -25.59
CA MET A 1 80.52 1.86 -26.59
C MET A 1 79.22 2.12 -25.86
N VAL A 2 79.06 3.31 -25.27
CA VAL A 2 77.79 3.78 -24.69
C VAL A 2 77.77 5.29 -24.91
N GLN A 3 76.80 5.76 -25.70
CA GLN A 3 76.60 7.16 -26.05
C GLN A 3 76.00 7.92 -24.87
N GLU A 4 76.62 9.05 -24.51
CA GLU A 4 75.97 10.11 -23.73
C GLU A 4 74.92 10.80 -24.61
N MET A 5 73.65 10.69 -24.22
CA MET A 5 72.56 11.48 -24.80
C MET A 5 72.40 12.80 -24.03
N SER A 6 72.53 13.88 -24.81
CA SER A 6 72.39 15.28 -24.42
C SER A 6 71.02 15.62 -23.83
N SER A 7 71.06 16.17 -22.63
CA SER A 7 69.96 16.75 -21.86
C SER A 7 69.60 18.15 -22.40
N LYS A 8 68.67 18.25 -23.36
CA LYS A 8 68.15 19.57 -23.77
C LYS A 8 66.68 19.68 -24.20
N ASN A 9 65.89 18.61 -24.14
CA ASN A 9 64.53 18.61 -24.72
C ASN A 9 63.39 18.15 -23.77
N ARG A 10 63.54 18.25 -22.43
CA ARG A 10 62.47 17.79 -21.51
C ARG A 10 61.44 18.84 -21.07
N ASN A 11 61.65 20.13 -21.36
CA ASN A 11 60.77 21.17 -20.80
C ASN A 11 59.65 21.66 -21.74
N VAL A 12 59.58 21.18 -22.99
CA VAL A 12 58.59 21.68 -23.96
C VAL A 12 57.35 20.78 -24.08
N CYS A 13 57.41 19.52 -23.64
CA CYS A 13 56.27 18.60 -23.75
C CYS A 13 55.21 18.74 -22.63
N CYS A 14 55.54 19.34 -21.47
CA CYS A 14 54.57 19.44 -20.36
C CYS A 14 53.54 20.55 -20.55
N CYS A 15 53.89 21.68 -21.19
CA CYS A 15 52.95 22.80 -21.39
C CYS A 15 51.86 22.50 -22.43
N ALA A 16 52.16 21.76 -23.49
CA ALA A 16 51.17 21.44 -24.53
C ALA A 16 50.15 20.39 -24.08
N SER A 17 50.54 19.47 -23.20
CA SER A 17 49.61 18.48 -22.65
C SER A 17 48.62 19.12 -21.67
N MET A 18 49.07 20.06 -20.84
CA MET A 18 48.23 20.71 -19.83
C MET A 18 47.14 21.61 -20.44
N THR A 19 47.43 22.29 -21.56
CA THR A 19 46.43 23.10 -22.29
C THR A 19 45.39 22.25 -22.98
N ILE A 20 45.76 21.08 -23.50
CA ILE A 20 44.81 20.14 -24.12
C ILE A 20 43.85 19.57 -23.06
N TYR A 21 44.35 19.16 -21.89
CA TYR A 21 43.48 18.70 -20.79
C TYR A 21 42.59 19.81 -20.24
N CYS A 22 43.09 21.05 -20.11
CA CYS A 22 42.24 22.19 -19.73
C CYS A 22 41.16 22.49 -20.77
N LEU A 23 41.46 22.43 -22.07
CA LEU A 23 40.47 22.65 -23.13
C LEU A 23 39.43 21.51 -23.19
N ILE A 24 39.84 20.25 -23.06
CA ILE A 24 38.93 19.11 -23.00
C ILE A 24 38.04 19.21 -21.75
N SER A 25 38.59 19.59 -20.60
CA SER A 25 37.81 19.77 -19.37
C SER A 25 36.85 20.97 -19.46
N PHE A 26 37.23 22.06 -20.13
CA PHE A 26 36.34 23.21 -20.36
C PHE A 26 35.22 22.88 -21.37
N VAL A 27 35.50 22.04 -22.37
CA VAL A 27 34.49 21.55 -23.33
C VAL A 27 33.54 20.56 -22.65
N LEU A 28 34.04 19.67 -21.78
CA LEU A 28 33.19 18.75 -21.01
C LEU A 28 32.33 19.50 -19.98
N LEU A 29 32.87 20.54 -19.32
CA LEU A 29 32.13 21.35 -18.35
C LEU A 29 31.06 22.25 -19.00
N LYS A 30 31.24 22.69 -20.25
CA LYS A 30 30.21 23.44 -20.99
C LYS A 30 29.07 22.57 -21.56
N ASN A 31 29.25 21.26 -21.61
CA ASN A 31 28.22 20.30 -22.04
C ASN A 31 27.41 19.70 -20.89
N VAL A 32 27.71 20.07 -19.64
CA VAL A 32 26.76 19.87 -18.53
C VAL A 32 25.71 20.98 -18.60
N VAL A 33 25.01 21.02 -19.73
CA VAL A 33 23.75 21.75 -19.86
C VAL A 33 22.82 21.11 -18.84
N HIS A 34 22.21 21.95 -18.00
CA HIS A 34 21.12 21.60 -17.12
C HIS A 34 20.17 20.61 -17.81
N THR A 35 20.29 19.32 -17.51
CA THR A 35 19.23 18.35 -17.79
C THR A 35 18.15 18.54 -16.74
N GLU A 36 17.45 19.68 -16.81
CA GLU A 36 16.13 19.80 -16.18
C GLU A 36 15.13 19.12 -17.12
N GLY A 37 15.24 17.80 -17.22
CA GLY A 37 14.29 16.97 -17.94
C GLY A 37 13.18 16.53 -16.99
N PHE A 38 12.23 17.41 -16.66
CA PHE A 38 10.96 16.95 -16.11
C PHE A 38 10.01 16.68 -17.28
N ALA A 39 9.99 15.45 -17.78
CA ALA A 39 9.07 15.00 -18.83
C ALA A 39 7.65 14.71 -18.27
N PHE A 40 7.15 15.55 -17.37
CA PHE A 40 5.72 15.57 -17.05
C PHE A 40 5.06 16.54 -18.02
N GLU A 41 4.65 16.00 -19.17
CA GLU A 41 3.86 16.74 -20.16
C GLU A 41 2.62 17.29 -19.46
N LYS A 42 2.58 18.62 -19.30
CA LYS A 42 1.53 19.30 -18.53
C LYS A 42 0.16 19.20 -19.22
N GLN A 43 0.08 18.81 -20.50
CA GLN A 43 -1.16 18.59 -21.23
C GLN A 43 -1.03 17.62 -22.42
N PRO A 44 -2.12 16.90 -22.80
CA PRO A 44 -3.46 16.93 -22.18
C PRO A 44 -3.64 15.86 -21.10
N SER A 45 -4.03 16.28 -19.88
CA SER A 45 -4.38 15.36 -18.78
C SER A 45 -5.73 14.70 -19.02
N ALA A 46 -5.82 13.39 -18.79
CA ALA A 46 -7.09 12.68 -18.82
C ALA A 46 -7.83 12.83 -17.48
N LYS A 47 -9.11 13.24 -17.54
CA LYS A 47 -10.00 13.26 -16.37
C LYS A 47 -10.89 12.01 -16.38
N PHE A 48 -10.71 11.15 -15.40
CA PHE A 48 -11.63 10.07 -15.07
C PHE A 48 -12.70 10.57 -14.10
N GLN A 49 -13.89 9.99 -14.15
CA GLN A 49 -15.02 10.38 -13.31
C GLN A 49 -15.70 9.12 -12.74
N PRO A 50 -16.24 9.17 -11.51
CA PRO A 50 -17.12 8.11 -11.03
C PRO A 50 -18.46 8.14 -11.79
N PRO A 51 -19.30 7.10 -11.65
CA PRO A 51 -20.68 7.12 -12.13
C PRO A 51 -21.45 8.32 -11.56
N ALA A 52 -22.29 8.97 -12.38
CA ALA A 52 -23.03 10.19 -12.01
C ALA A 52 -24.01 10.03 -10.85
N THR A 53 -24.33 8.79 -10.45
CA THR A 53 -25.20 8.46 -9.32
C THR A 53 -24.48 8.50 -7.98
N VAL A 54 -23.17 8.74 -7.98
CA VAL A 54 -22.32 8.83 -6.80
C VAL A 54 -21.91 10.28 -6.67
N ASP A 55 -22.22 10.90 -5.52
CA ASP A 55 -21.61 12.18 -5.18
C ASP A 55 -20.08 11.99 -5.30
N GLU A 56 -19.35 12.88 -5.98
CA GLU A 56 -17.90 12.77 -6.26
C GLU A 56 -17.01 12.82 -4.99
N LEU A 57 -17.54 12.42 -3.83
CA LEU A 57 -16.91 12.54 -2.55
C LEU A 57 -15.71 11.59 -2.49
N GLU A 58 -14.51 12.18 -2.40
CA GLU A 58 -13.26 11.45 -2.19
C GLU A 58 -12.88 10.44 -3.29
N PHE A 59 -13.49 10.52 -4.48
CA PHE A 59 -13.02 9.75 -5.63
C PHE A 59 -11.59 10.18 -6.01
N GLY A 60 -10.66 9.22 -6.03
CA GLY A 60 -9.24 9.51 -6.24
C GLY A 60 -8.41 9.57 -4.97
N PHE A 61 -8.99 9.22 -3.81
CA PHE A 61 -8.25 9.19 -2.53
C PHE A 61 -7.04 8.26 -2.59
N THR A 62 -7.19 7.10 -3.21
CA THR A 62 -6.06 6.22 -3.57
C THR A 62 -6.08 5.87 -5.04
N LEU A 63 -4.90 5.69 -5.62
CA LEU A 63 -4.70 5.32 -7.02
C LEU A 63 -3.71 4.18 -7.13
N ALA A 64 -4.00 3.20 -7.98
CA ALA A 64 -3.06 2.18 -8.38
C ALA A 64 -3.24 1.82 -9.86
N TYR A 65 -2.22 1.19 -10.44
CA TYR A 65 -2.25 0.75 -11.83
C TYR A 65 -2.11 -0.77 -11.91
N GLN A 66 -3.01 -1.41 -12.64
CA GLN A 66 -2.99 -2.85 -12.89
C GLN A 66 -3.40 -3.12 -14.34
N GLN A 67 -2.53 -3.78 -15.12
CA GLN A 67 -2.85 -4.31 -16.46
C GLN A 67 -3.73 -3.36 -17.31
N GLU A 68 -3.21 -2.16 -17.61
CA GLU A 68 -3.93 -1.15 -18.42
C GLU A 68 -5.22 -0.60 -17.80
N THR A 69 -5.39 -0.76 -16.49
CA THR A 69 -6.54 -0.24 -15.75
C THR A 69 -6.04 0.56 -14.55
N PHE A 70 -6.53 1.78 -14.39
CA PHE A 70 -6.40 2.49 -13.13
C PHE A 70 -7.45 1.97 -12.15
N LEU A 71 -6.99 1.67 -10.94
CA LEU A 71 -7.83 1.39 -9.80
C LEU A 71 -7.92 2.66 -8.95
N VAL A 72 -9.14 3.04 -8.60
CA VAL A 72 -9.41 4.28 -7.89
C VAL A 72 -10.23 3.99 -6.64
N GLY A 73 -9.66 4.30 -5.48
CA GLY A 73 -10.38 4.24 -4.21
C GLY A 73 -11.23 5.50 -4.02
N SER A 74 -12.44 5.30 -3.51
CA SER A 74 -13.31 6.36 -3.02
C SER A 74 -13.86 5.95 -1.66
N PRO A 75 -13.21 6.35 -0.55
CA PRO A 75 -13.65 6.02 0.81
C PRO A 75 -15.05 6.52 1.15
N ARG A 76 -15.58 7.48 0.37
CA ARG A 76 -16.93 8.00 0.52
C ARG A 76 -17.71 7.91 -0.78
N SER A 77 -18.12 6.71 -1.17
CA SER A 77 -18.84 6.48 -2.44
C SER A 77 -20.38 6.57 -2.37
N SER A 78 -20.94 6.89 -1.21
CA SER A 78 -22.38 6.97 -0.96
C SER A 78 -22.64 7.85 0.28
N GLU A 79 -23.90 8.23 0.52
CA GLU A 79 -24.30 8.96 1.74
C GLU A 79 -23.86 8.24 3.02
N ASN A 80 -23.93 6.90 3.02
CA ASN A 80 -23.52 6.05 4.12
C ASN A 80 -22.00 5.88 4.23
N SER A 81 -21.21 6.44 3.31
CA SER A 81 -19.75 6.42 3.34
C SER A 81 -19.15 5.01 3.48
N GLU A 82 -19.80 4.01 2.88
CA GLU A 82 -19.31 2.62 2.84
C GLU A 82 -17.96 2.55 2.11
N GLY A 83 -17.81 3.41 1.10
CA GLY A 83 -16.64 3.46 0.24
C GLY A 83 -16.69 2.42 -0.87
N ALA A 84 -15.85 2.61 -1.88
CA ALA A 84 -15.81 1.74 -3.04
C ALA A 84 -14.44 1.76 -3.72
N LEU A 85 -14.23 0.73 -4.55
CA LEU A 85 -13.13 0.67 -5.51
C LEU A 85 -13.70 0.74 -6.92
N TYR A 86 -13.06 1.51 -7.79
CA TYR A 86 -13.46 1.69 -9.18
C TYR A 86 -12.36 1.23 -10.14
N SER A 87 -12.78 0.74 -11.30
CA SER A 87 -11.91 0.43 -12.43
C SER A 87 -12.08 1.44 -13.56
N CYS A 88 -10.95 1.96 -14.05
CA CYS A 88 -10.87 2.93 -15.13
C CYS A 88 -9.89 2.41 -16.21
N PRO A 89 -10.37 1.61 -17.18
CA PRO A 89 -9.54 1.10 -18.26
C PRO A 89 -8.90 2.22 -19.11
N LEU A 90 -7.63 2.08 -19.47
CA LEU A 90 -6.91 3.02 -20.34
C LEU A 90 -7.53 3.13 -21.73
N ALA A 91 -8.23 2.09 -22.20
CA ALA A 91 -8.98 2.14 -23.45
C ALA A 91 -10.03 3.29 -23.47
N MET A 92 -10.46 3.78 -22.30
CA MET A 92 -11.34 4.95 -22.19
C MET A 92 -10.67 6.27 -22.59
N LEU A 93 -9.34 6.33 -22.66
CA LEU A 93 -8.64 7.54 -23.12
C LEU A 93 -8.96 7.86 -24.58
N SER A 94 -9.18 6.81 -25.38
CA SER A 94 -9.56 6.89 -26.78
C SER A 94 -11.08 7.00 -26.99
N SER A 95 -11.88 6.82 -25.93
CA SER A 95 -13.33 6.93 -25.99
C SER A 95 -13.80 8.31 -25.50
N GLY A 96 -14.96 8.76 -25.95
CA GLY A 96 -15.56 10.02 -25.49
C GLY A 96 -16.09 9.98 -24.04
N SER A 97 -16.16 8.79 -23.42
CA SER A 97 -16.70 8.59 -22.07
C SER A 97 -15.64 8.00 -21.14
N ARG A 98 -15.30 8.75 -20.09
CA ARG A 98 -14.25 8.40 -19.10
C ARG A 98 -14.84 8.09 -17.72
N VAL A 99 -16.02 7.47 -17.73
CA VAL A 99 -16.75 7.08 -16.53
C VAL A 99 -16.26 5.71 -16.07
N CYS A 100 -15.71 5.66 -14.87
CA CYS A 100 -15.20 4.43 -14.26
C CYS A 100 -16.32 3.56 -13.73
N SER A 101 -16.07 2.25 -13.64
CA SER A 101 -17.06 1.28 -13.15
C SER A 101 -16.76 0.90 -11.70
N LYS A 102 -17.80 0.83 -10.84
CA LYS A 102 -17.65 0.29 -9.47
C LYS A 102 -17.27 -1.19 -9.57
N ILE A 103 -16.24 -1.62 -8.86
CA ILE A 103 -15.87 -3.02 -8.72
C ILE A 103 -16.76 -3.66 -7.66
N ASN A 104 -17.36 -4.79 -8.00
CA ASN A 104 -18.16 -5.56 -7.05
C ASN A 104 -17.24 -6.37 -6.13
N ILE A 105 -17.16 -5.99 -4.85
CA ILE A 105 -16.41 -6.71 -3.83
C ILE A 105 -17.43 -7.42 -2.95
N ALA A 106 -17.60 -8.73 -3.14
CA ALA A 106 -18.60 -9.49 -2.41
C ALA A 106 -18.41 -9.34 -0.88
N GLY A 107 -19.50 -8.97 -0.18
CA GLY A 107 -19.48 -8.78 1.26
C GLY A 107 -18.82 -7.47 1.73
N SER A 108 -18.48 -6.54 0.83
CA SER A 108 -18.10 -5.17 1.22
C SER A 108 -19.29 -4.41 1.80
N ASP A 109 -20.44 -4.51 1.15
CA ASP A 109 -21.64 -3.72 1.49
C ASP A 109 -22.56 -4.53 2.44
N ALA A 110 -22.01 -5.57 3.07
CA ALA A 110 -22.77 -6.47 3.93
C ALA A 110 -22.79 -5.96 5.37
N SER A 111 -23.97 -5.94 5.95
CA SER A 111 -24.21 -5.81 7.38
C SER A 111 -24.77 -7.13 7.91
N GLY A 112 -24.41 -7.51 9.13
CA GLY A 112 -24.79 -8.82 9.64
C GLY A 112 -24.43 -9.02 11.10
N THR A 113 -24.70 -10.22 11.59
CA THR A 113 -24.41 -10.63 12.96
C THR A 113 -23.42 -11.78 12.96
N THR A 114 -22.41 -11.68 13.80
CA THR A 114 -21.51 -12.77 14.17
C THR A 114 -22.15 -13.65 15.25
N GLN A 115 -21.51 -14.79 15.54
CA GLN A 115 -22.00 -15.79 16.49
C GLN A 115 -22.07 -15.29 17.95
N ASP A 116 -21.34 -14.22 18.28
CA ASP A 116 -21.20 -13.67 19.65
C ASP A 116 -22.09 -12.45 19.95
N ASN A 117 -23.23 -12.30 19.27
CA ASN A 117 -24.08 -11.09 19.34
C ASN A 117 -23.34 -9.80 18.97
N CYS A 118 -22.29 -9.87 18.14
CA CYS A 118 -21.73 -8.70 17.48
C CYS A 118 -22.39 -8.46 16.15
N PHE A 119 -22.88 -7.24 15.95
CA PHE A 119 -23.37 -6.72 14.69
C PHE A 119 -22.28 -5.93 14.00
N TYR A 120 -22.07 -6.16 12.71
CA TYR A 120 -21.19 -5.34 11.88
C TYR A 120 -22.01 -4.54 10.88
N ASN A 121 -21.57 -3.30 10.65
CA ASN A 121 -22.17 -2.42 9.65
C ASN A 121 -21.12 -2.02 8.62
N ALA A 122 -21.50 -2.10 7.34
CA ALA A 122 -20.72 -1.57 6.24
C ALA A 122 -20.71 -0.03 6.22
N ASP A 123 -21.70 0.63 6.83
CA ASP A 123 -21.76 2.09 6.90
C ASP A 123 -20.49 2.66 7.55
N TRP A 124 -19.96 3.73 6.94
CA TRP A 124 -18.77 4.45 7.39
C TRP A 124 -17.51 3.62 7.51
N GLN A 125 -17.42 2.44 6.88
CA GLN A 125 -16.21 1.61 6.91
C GLN A 125 -15.06 2.18 6.08
N ARG A 126 -15.37 3.11 5.15
CA ARG A 126 -14.40 3.83 4.30
C ARG A 126 -13.54 2.92 3.42
N LEU A 127 -14.16 1.99 2.72
CA LEU A 127 -13.49 1.11 1.76
C LEU A 127 -12.79 1.91 0.64
N GLY A 128 -11.54 1.55 0.34
CA GLY A 128 -10.73 2.29 -0.63
C GLY A 128 -9.87 3.39 0.02
N SER A 129 -9.73 3.39 1.35
CA SER A 129 -8.82 4.30 2.06
C SER A 129 -7.35 3.92 1.88
N SER A 130 -7.06 2.64 1.67
CA SER A 130 -5.75 2.20 1.21
C SER A 130 -5.91 1.18 0.09
N LEU A 131 -4.96 1.18 -0.83
CA LEU A 131 -4.97 0.36 -2.03
C LEU A 131 -3.54 -0.04 -2.37
N ALA A 132 -3.32 -1.33 -2.55
CA ALA A 132 -2.05 -1.90 -3.00
C ALA A 132 -2.28 -2.86 -4.16
N VAL A 133 -1.33 -2.90 -5.10
CA VAL A 133 -1.35 -3.80 -6.25
C VAL A 133 0.04 -4.44 -6.42
N SER A 134 0.08 -5.73 -6.73
CA SER A 134 1.32 -6.44 -7.08
C SER A 134 1.03 -7.50 -8.14
N GLY A 135 1.41 -7.21 -9.39
CA GLY A 135 0.99 -8.00 -10.55
C GLY A 135 -0.53 -8.09 -10.63
N ASN A 136 -1.09 -9.30 -10.53
CA ASN A 136 -2.54 -9.51 -10.57
C ASN A 136 -3.19 -9.39 -9.19
N LYS A 137 -2.41 -9.21 -8.11
CA LYS A 137 -2.97 -9.12 -6.76
C LYS A 137 -3.46 -7.70 -6.50
N ILE A 138 -4.64 -7.60 -5.90
CA ILE A 138 -5.24 -6.35 -5.43
C ILE A 138 -5.53 -6.51 -3.94
N LEU A 139 -5.27 -5.46 -3.17
CA LEU A 139 -5.68 -5.33 -1.79
C LEU A 139 -6.26 -3.92 -1.60
N THR A 140 -7.45 -3.82 -1.01
CA THR A 140 -8.07 -2.56 -0.63
C THR A 140 -8.63 -2.66 0.79
N CYS A 141 -8.55 -1.59 1.58
CA CYS A 141 -8.95 -1.62 2.98
C CYS A 141 -10.00 -0.58 3.36
N ALA A 142 -10.72 -0.92 4.42
CA ALA A 142 -11.77 -0.19 5.10
C ALA A 142 -11.34 -0.03 6.58
N PRO A 143 -10.47 0.95 6.91
CA PRO A 143 -9.85 1.05 8.23
C PRO A 143 -10.83 1.45 9.34
N THR A 144 -11.98 2.02 9.00
CA THR A 144 -13.04 2.37 9.97
C THR A 144 -14.15 1.33 10.02
N TRP A 145 -13.95 0.16 9.41
CA TRP A 145 -14.87 -0.96 9.56
C TRP A 145 -15.06 -1.30 11.03
N ASN A 146 -16.33 -1.35 11.44
CA ASN A 146 -16.71 -1.41 12.84
C ASN A 146 -17.58 -2.63 13.16
N ASN A 147 -17.45 -3.10 14.41
CA ASN A 147 -18.34 -4.09 14.98
C ASN A 147 -18.88 -3.56 16.29
N THR A 148 -20.18 -3.69 16.48
CA THR A 148 -20.88 -3.41 17.73
C THR A 148 -21.25 -4.72 18.41
N CYS A 149 -20.62 -5.02 19.52
CA CYS A 149 -20.81 -6.24 20.29
C CYS A 149 -21.66 -6.00 21.54
N THR A 150 -22.50 -6.97 21.91
CA THR A 150 -23.30 -6.93 23.14
C THR A 150 -22.68 -7.82 24.21
N LYS A 151 -22.41 -7.27 25.41
CA LYS A 151 -21.87 -8.05 26.55
C LYS A 151 -22.93 -8.95 27.18
N LYS A 152 -22.46 -9.89 28.02
CA LYS A 152 -23.27 -10.74 28.92
C LYS A 152 -24.18 -9.94 29.89
N TYR A 153 -23.96 -8.64 30.03
CA TYR A 153 -24.76 -7.70 30.85
C TYR A 153 -25.45 -6.60 30.03
N LEU A 154 -25.69 -6.80 28.73
CA LEU A 154 -26.38 -5.87 27.81
C LEU A 154 -25.63 -4.57 27.45
N ASP A 155 -24.45 -4.31 28.01
CA ASP A 155 -23.61 -3.20 27.55
C ASP A 155 -23.16 -3.42 26.10
N LYS A 156 -23.37 -2.41 25.25
CA LYS A 156 -22.88 -2.40 23.88
C LYS A 156 -21.53 -1.71 23.81
N TYR A 157 -20.59 -2.27 23.06
CA TYR A 157 -19.33 -1.61 22.73
C TYR A 157 -19.08 -1.67 21.23
N SER A 158 -18.43 -0.64 20.69
CA SER A 158 -18.06 -0.55 19.28
C SER A 158 -16.54 -0.59 19.14
N THR A 159 -16.07 -1.39 18.19
CA THR A 159 -14.65 -1.53 17.84
C THR A 159 -14.42 -0.99 16.43
N LEU A 160 -13.28 -0.36 16.20
CA LEU A 160 -12.83 0.17 14.91
C LEU A 160 -11.55 -0.56 14.50
N VAL A 161 -11.69 -1.86 14.24
CA VAL A 161 -10.52 -2.73 14.00
C VAL A 161 -10.00 -2.66 12.58
N GLY A 162 -10.83 -2.23 11.63
CA GLY A 162 -10.48 -2.23 10.21
C GLY A 162 -10.59 -3.61 9.56
N LYS A 163 -10.82 -3.60 8.25
CA LYS A 163 -10.97 -4.80 7.41
C LYS A 163 -10.34 -4.54 6.05
N CYS A 164 -9.74 -5.56 5.45
CA CYS A 164 -9.26 -5.48 4.08
C CYS A 164 -9.90 -6.55 3.20
N PHE A 165 -9.93 -6.27 1.91
CA PHE A 165 -10.42 -7.15 0.86
C PHE A 165 -9.31 -7.33 -0.16
N TYR A 166 -9.12 -8.56 -0.63
CA TYR A 166 -8.07 -8.88 -1.58
C TYR A 166 -8.55 -9.84 -2.65
N SER A 167 -7.94 -9.74 -3.82
CA SER A 167 -8.07 -10.69 -4.92
C SER A 167 -6.68 -11.06 -5.41
N THR A 168 -6.43 -12.34 -5.64
CA THR A 168 -5.17 -12.83 -6.22
C THR A 168 -5.21 -12.91 -7.75
N ASN A 169 -6.40 -12.76 -8.34
CA ASN A 169 -6.66 -12.90 -9.77
C ASN A 169 -7.19 -11.59 -10.40
N GLY A 170 -6.81 -10.45 -9.83
CA GLY A 170 -7.16 -9.12 -10.33
C GLY A 170 -8.64 -8.77 -10.13
N ILE A 171 -9.11 -7.79 -10.90
CA ILE A 171 -10.48 -7.26 -10.82
C ILE A 171 -11.53 -8.31 -11.16
N GLN A 172 -11.17 -9.28 -12.01
CA GLN A 172 -12.06 -10.37 -12.43
C GLN A 172 -12.11 -11.52 -11.42
N GLY A 173 -11.15 -11.56 -10.49
CA GLY A 173 -11.07 -12.58 -9.46
C GLY A 173 -12.08 -12.37 -8.33
N PRO A 174 -12.46 -13.44 -7.61
CA PRO A 174 -13.23 -13.29 -6.39
C PRO A 174 -12.41 -12.53 -5.34
N PHE A 175 -13.08 -11.64 -4.62
CA PHE A 175 -12.50 -11.01 -3.45
C PHE A 175 -12.73 -11.85 -2.21
N SER A 176 -11.70 -12.02 -1.40
CA SER A 176 -11.74 -12.52 -0.03
C SER A 176 -11.49 -11.38 0.94
N SER A 177 -11.83 -11.57 2.22
CA SER A 177 -11.60 -10.55 3.24
C SER A 177 -10.66 -11.04 4.34
N ILE A 178 -9.97 -10.11 4.96
CA ILE A 178 -9.07 -10.32 6.09
C ILE A 178 -9.37 -9.26 7.16
N VAL A 179 -9.50 -9.71 8.40
CA VAL A 179 -9.59 -8.86 9.58
C VAL A 179 -8.45 -9.32 10.51
N PRO A 180 -7.25 -8.72 10.43
CA PRO A 180 -6.04 -9.25 11.08
C PRO A 180 -6.15 -9.42 12.60
N ILE A 181 -7.01 -8.64 13.23
CA ILE A 181 -7.24 -8.64 14.68
C ILE A 181 -8.30 -9.67 15.09
N TYR A 182 -9.07 -10.20 14.14
CA TYR A 182 -10.07 -11.21 14.45
C TYR A 182 -9.38 -12.52 14.83
N ASP A 183 -9.59 -12.99 16.05
CA ASP A 183 -9.13 -14.31 16.46
C ASP A 183 -10.04 -15.35 15.82
N TRP A 184 -9.54 -16.03 14.80
CA TRP A 184 -10.26 -17.06 14.06
C TRP A 184 -10.41 -18.37 14.83
N LYS A 185 -9.63 -18.60 15.89
CA LYS A 185 -9.74 -19.79 16.74
C LYS A 185 -10.88 -19.64 17.73
N THR A 186 -10.97 -18.47 18.37
CA THR A 186 -12.05 -18.19 19.32
C THR A 186 -13.26 -17.55 18.64
N HIS A 187 -13.14 -17.15 17.38
CA HIS A 187 -14.13 -16.35 16.63
C HIS A 187 -14.46 -15.01 17.31
N THR A 188 -13.51 -14.43 18.06
CA THR A 188 -13.72 -13.20 18.83
C THR A 188 -12.79 -12.07 18.38
N ILE A 189 -13.24 -10.82 18.54
CA ILE A 189 -12.37 -9.65 18.44
C ILE A 189 -11.73 -9.41 19.83
N PRO A 190 -10.39 -9.26 19.92
CA PRO A 190 -9.70 -8.88 21.15
C PRO A 190 -10.29 -7.61 21.78
N TRP A 191 -10.21 -7.60 23.10
CA TRP A 191 -10.82 -6.69 24.05
C TRP A 191 -11.09 -5.23 23.57
N TRP A 192 -12.37 -4.86 23.73
CA TRP A 192 -13.10 -3.57 23.82
C TRP A 192 -12.45 -2.17 23.80
N TYR A 193 -11.14 -1.98 23.99
CA TYR A 193 -10.63 -0.64 24.32
C TYR A 193 -9.42 -0.25 23.50
N HIS A 194 -9.20 1.07 23.40
CA HIS A 194 -8.02 1.62 22.72
C HIS A 194 -6.71 1.16 23.35
N ILE A 195 -6.75 0.67 24.60
CA ILE A 195 -5.58 0.14 25.31
C ILE A 195 -5.03 -1.12 24.63
N ASP A 196 -5.90 -1.89 23.98
CA ASP A 196 -5.54 -3.10 23.25
C ASP A 196 -5.77 -2.86 21.74
N ASP A 197 -6.51 -3.75 21.08
CA ASP A 197 -6.64 -3.78 19.63
C ASP A 197 -8.00 -3.27 19.13
N GLY A 198 -8.91 -2.90 20.03
CA GLY A 198 -10.28 -2.52 19.72
C GLY A 198 -10.43 -1.26 18.85
N ARG A 199 -9.34 -0.50 18.63
CA ARG A 199 -9.30 0.69 17.77
C ARG A 199 -8.12 0.71 16.79
N CYS A 200 -7.54 -0.45 16.50
CA CYS A 200 -6.35 -0.54 15.65
C CYS A 200 -6.44 0.09 14.26
N GLN A 201 -7.62 0.09 13.64
CA GLN A 201 -7.84 0.61 12.29
C GLN A 201 -6.87 -0.01 11.27
N VAL A 202 -6.74 -1.32 11.27
CA VAL A 202 -5.83 -2.05 10.39
C VAL A 202 -6.18 -1.78 8.93
N GLY A 203 -5.13 -1.61 8.12
CA GLY A 203 -5.28 -1.25 6.71
C GLY A 203 -5.39 0.25 6.48
N PHE A 204 -5.04 1.07 7.49
CA PHE A 204 -4.86 2.51 7.31
C PHE A 204 -3.79 2.81 6.26
N GLY A 205 -2.71 2.02 6.25
CA GLY A 205 -1.76 1.92 5.15
C GLY A 205 -1.61 0.46 4.73
N SER A 206 -1.30 0.21 3.46
CA SER A 206 -1.11 -1.14 2.95
C SER A 206 -0.06 -1.21 1.84
N HIS A 207 0.68 -2.32 1.79
CA HIS A 207 1.67 -2.58 0.74
C HIS A 207 1.85 -4.08 0.51
N PHE A 208 2.19 -4.47 -0.72
CA PHE A 208 2.62 -5.84 -1.02
C PHE A 208 4.14 -5.97 -0.87
N LEU A 209 4.62 -7.02 -0.22
CA LEU A 209 6.05 -7.32 -0.23
C LEU A 209 6.47 -7.82 -1.62
N GLN A 210 7.55 -7.26 -2.15
CA GLN A 210 8.00 -7.49 -3.53
C GLN A 210 8.20 -9.00 -3.80
N GLY A 211 7.65 -9.48 -4.90
CA GLY A 211 7.81 -10.89 -5.33
C GLY A 211 7.09 -11.93 -4.46
N SER A 212 6.33 -11.51 -3.44
CA SER A 212 5.69 -12.43 -2.49
C SER A 212 4.14 -12.39 -2.60
N ASN A 213 3.48 -13.33 -1.93
CA ASN A 213 2.03 -13.30 -1.66
C ASN A 213 1.71 -12.60 -0.33
N GLU A 214 2.65 -11.85 0.23
CA GLU A 214 2.50 -11.24 1.53
C GLU A 214 2.19 -9.75 1.42
N VAL A 215 1.39 -9.28 2.37
CA VAL A 215 1.01 -7.89 2.53
C VAL A 215 1.47 -7.39 3.89
N VAL A 216 1.77 -6.10 3.94
CA VAL A 216 2.04 -5.37 5.18
C VAL A 216 0.95 -4.33 5.35
N LEU A 217 0.39 -4.25 6.56
CA LEU A 217 -0.74 -3.39 6.91
C LEU A 217 -0.37 -2.54 8.12
N GLY A 218 -0.50 -1.23 7.99
CA GLY A 218 -0.36 -0.30 9.10
C GLY A 218 -1.66 -0.18 9.91
N ALA A 219 -1.53 -0.06 11.23
CA ALA A 219 -2.63 -0.01 12.17
C ALA A 219 -2.34 1.01 13.30
N PRO A 220 -2.63 2.30 13.10
CA PRO A 220 -2.16 3.36 13.99
C PRO A 220 -2.85 3.36 15.36
N GLY A 221 -4.05 2.80 15.49
CA GLY A 221 -4.82 2.88 16.73
C GLY A 221 -4.63 1.71 17.69
N CYS A 222 -3.64 0.86 17.44
CA CYS A 222 -3.33 -0.27 18.31
C CYS A 222 -2.62 0.20 19.58
N SER A 223 -2.86 -0.51 20.68
CA SER A 223 -2.09 -0.43 21.93
C SER A 223 -1.92 1.01 22.43
N SER A 224 -3.03 1.68 22.73
CA SER A 224 -3.10 3.08 23.12
C SER A 224 -2.55 4.06 22.08
N TRP A 225 -2.78 3.78 20.80
CA TRP A 225 -2.27 4.58 19.67
C TRP A 225 -0.75 4.58 19.53
N ASN A 226 -0.06 3.60 20.11
CA ASN A 226 1.34 3.33 19.77
C ASN A 226 1.47 2.91 18.29
N GLY A 227 0.43 2.26 17.78
CA GLY A 227 0.37 1.74 16.44
C GLY A 227 1.08 0.39 16.32
N ASP A 228 0.74 -0.33 15.25
CA ASP A 228 1.32 -1.63 14.90
C ASP A 228 1.42 -1.82 13.40
N VAL A 229 2.17 -2.86 13.03
CA VAL A 229 2.30 -3.36 11.67
C VAL A 229 1.97 -4.84 11.64
N PHE A 230 1.07 -5.22 10.73
CA PHE A 230 0.68 -6.61 10.49
C PHE A 230 1.26 -7.07 9.16
N GLN A 231 1.80 -8.28 9.13
CA GLN A 231 2.18 -8.98 7.91
C GLN A 231 1.23 -10.16 7.70
N ALA A 232 0.64 -10.28 6.53
CA ALA A 232 -0.28 -11.37 6.23
C ALA A 232 0.04 -12.06 4.92
N SER A 233 0.00 -13.39 4.91
CA SER A 233 0.07 -14.18 3.68
C SER A 233 -1.33 -14.31 3.08
N LEU A 234 -1.48 -13.94 1.80
CA LEU A 234 -2.73 -14.09 1.07
C LEU A 234 -2.78 -15.52 0.49
N SER A 235 -3.52 -16.41 1.14
CA SER A 235 -3.73 -17.78 0.70
C SER A 235 -5.21 -18.07 0.49
N LEU A 236 -5.53 -19.00 -0.43
CA LEU A 236 -6.89 -19.47 -0.66
C LEU A 236 -7.47 -20.23 0.55
N GLU A 237 -6.62 -20.77 1.43
CA GLU A 237 -7.01 -21.50 2.64
C GLU A 237 -7.32 -20.55 3.82
N GLY A 238 -7.16 -19.26 3.61
CA GLY A 238 -7.32 -18.22 4.61
C GLY A 238 -6.01 -17.49 4.91
N PRO A 239 -6.09 -16.24 5.37
CA PRO A 239 -4.90 -15.45 5.64
C PRO A 239 -4.23 -15.89 6.94
N TYR A 240 -2.92 -16.16 6.88
CA TYR A 240 -2.09 -16.28 8.08
C TYR A 240 -1.50 -14.92 8.40
N VAL A 241 -1.68 -14.44 9.64
CA VAL A 241 -1.31 -13.09 10.08
C VAL A 241 -0.24 -13.16 11.15
N ARG A 242 0.84 -12.41 10.96
CA ARG A 242 1.88 -12.12 11.96
C ARG A 242 1.77 -10.66 12.39
N ARG A 243 1.85 -10.40 13.69
CA ARG A 243 1.96 -9.06 14.25
C ARG A 243 3.43 -8.76 14.52
N GLY A 244 3.95 -7.68 13.99
CA GLY A 244 5.24 -7.15 14.41
C GLY A 244 5.10 -6.51 15.79
N SER A 245 6.03 -6.75 16.71
CA SER A 245 6.09 -6.04 18.00
C SER A 245 6.28 -4.53 17.78
N SER A 246 5.77 -3.68 18.66
CA SER A 246 6.01 -2.23 18.62
C SER A 246 7.49 -1.82 18.73
N ASP A 247 8.40 -2.76 19.06
CA ASP A 247 9.85 -2.58 18.99
C ASP A 247 10.40 -2.60 17.56
N TYR A 248 9.58 -2.93 16.55
CA TYR A 248 9.92 -2.74 15.14
C TYR A 248 9.90 -1.24 14.84
N THR A 249 10.97 -0.55 15.25
CA THR A 249 11.42 0.63 14.53
C THR A 249 11.45 0.22 13.05
N ALA A 250 10.80 0.99 12.17
CA ALA A 250 10.81 0.76 10.74
C ALA A 250 12.24 0.88 10.19
N GLY A 251 13.09 -0.09 10.51
CA GLY A 251 14.37 -0.30 9.89
C GLY A 251 14.05 -0.66 8.46
N LEU A 252 14.52 0.17 7.53
CA LEU A 252 14.67 -0.23 6.14
C LEU A 252 15.24 -1.65 6.16
N LEU A 253 14.47 -2.60 5.63
CA LEU A 253 14.92 -3.97 5.43
C LEU A 253 16.23 -3.89 4.63
N ASP A 254 17.34 -4.15 5.30
CA ASP A 254 18.63 -4.31 4.64
C ASP A 254 18.50 -5.54 3.72
N PRO A 255 18.58 -5.37 2.39
CA PRO A 255 18.39 -6.46 1.44
C PRO A 255 19.50 -7.52 1.52
N SER A 256 20.49 -7.36 2.40
CA SER A 256 21.61 -8.29 2.57
C SER A 256 21.45 -9.35 3.67
N SER A 257 20.36 -9.37 4.46
CA SER A 257 20.21 -10.40 5.50
C SER A 257 19.67 -11.73 4.94
N GLU A 258 20.57 -12.61 4.51
CA GLU A 258 20.30 -13.97 3.97
C GLU A 258 19.77 -15.00 5.00
N ASN A 259 19.03 -14.60 6.04
CA ASN A 259 18.46 -15.58 6.98
C ASN A 259 16.93 -15.47 7.15
N PRO A 260 16.14 -16.11 6.26
CA PRO A 260 14.68 -16.12 6.36
C PRO A 260 14.13 -16.88 7.59
N ASN A 261 14.99 -17.50 8.41
CA ASN A 261 14.61 -18.28 9.59
C ASN A 261 15.01 -17.63 10.93
N ALA A 262 15.46 -16.37 10.95
CA ALA A 262 15.90 -15.72 12.19
C ALA A 262 14.77 -15.25 13.14
N TYR A 263 13.50 -15.30 12.71
CA TYR A 263 12.37 -14.80 13.51
C TYR A 263 11.28 -15.84 13.68
N GLY A 264 11.61 -16.90 14.42
CA GLY A 264 10.61 -17.76 15.05
C GLY A 264 10.07 -17.09 16.31
N ILE A 265 8.80 -16.66 16.29
CA ILE A 265 8.11 -16.33 17.55
C ILE A 265 7.58 -17.63 18.13
N LEU A 266 8.33 -18.15 19.09
CA LEU A 266 7.84 -19.06 20.12
C LEU A 266 6.88 -18.28 21.04
N HIS A 267 5.58 -18.50 20.89
CA HIS A 267 4.68 -18.46 22.04
C HIS A 267 4.47 -19.90 22.51
N LEU A 268 5.44 -20.40 23.28
CA LEU A 268 5.23 -21.53 24.17
C LEU A 268 4.55 -21.00 25.45
N GLU A 269 3.38 -21.57 25.71
CA GLU A 269 2.71 -21.81 27.00
C GLU A 269 3.24 -21.07 28.24
N LYS A 270 2.34 -20.31 28.88
CA LYS A 270 1.88 -20.58 30.25
C LYS A 270 0.55 -19.89 30.53
#